data_AF-A0ABC8RPG7-F1
#
_entry.id   AF-A0ABC8RPG7-F1
#
_cell.length_a   1.000
_cell.length_b   1.000
_cell.length_c   1.000
_cell.angle_alpha   90.00
_cell.angle_beta   90.00
_cell.angle_gamma   90.00
#
_symmetry.space_group_name_H-M   'P 1'
#
loop_
_entity.id
_entity.type
_entity.pdbx_description
1 polymer ?
#
loop_
_entity_poly.entity_id
_entity_poly.type
_entity_poly.pdbx_seq_one_letter_code
_entity_poly.pdbx_strand_id
1 'polypeptide(L)'
;MKGGSETKFLQELILYAASDTLSCFLLFAGLRHLDPNQEASKKALEHKKEIAKRLGRPLIQTNPYEDVIACDVINPEHIDVEFNSIGGLETIKQALYKLVILPLRRPELFSHGKFLGPQKRGLVIWTPWHWKDYAS
;
A
#
# COMPACT_ATOMS: atom_id res chain seq x y z
N MET A 1 -50.99 -49.47 -15.20
CA MET A 1 -50.99 -48.01 -14.99
C MET A 1 -50.03 -47.66 -13.85
N LYS A 2 -48.77 -47.31 -14.15
CA LYS A 2 -47.73 -46.99 -13.12
C LYS A 2 -46.86 -45.76 -13.43
N GLY A 3 -47.00 -45.16 -14.62
CA GLY A 3 -46.17 -44.03 -15.07
C GLY A 3 -46.61 -42.65 -14.58
N GLY A 4 -47.80 -42.51 -13.99
CA GLY A 4 -48.33 -41.23 -13.54
C GLY A 4 -47.87 -40.78 -12.14
N SER A 5 -47.32 -41.68 -11.31
CA SER A 5 -46.83 -41.35 -9.96
C SER A 5 -45.35 -40.96 -9.96
N GLU A 6 -44.53 -41.66 -10.75
CA GLU A 6 -43.10 -41.38 -10.92
C GLU A 6 -42.86 -39.98 -11.52
N THR A 7 -43.67 -39.60 -12.51
CA THR A 7 -43.60 -38.28 -13.14
C THR A 7 -43.98 -37.16 -12.17
N LYS A 8 -44.96 -37.39 -11.28
CA LYS A 8 -45.33 -36.45 -10.23
C LYS A 8 -44.25 -36.32 -9.15
N PHE A 9 -43.66 -37.44 -8.74
CA PHE A 9 -42.55 -37.44 -7.77
C PHE A 9 -41.32 -36.70 -8.31
N LEU A 10 -40.96 -36.93 -9.57
CA LEU A 10 -39.88 -36.21 -10.23
C LEU A 10 -40.16 -34.71 -10.34
N GLN A 11 -41.41 -34.32 -10.63
CA GLN A 11 -41.80 -32.91 -10.67
C GLN A 11 -41.68 -32.22 -9.31
N GLU A 12 -42.16 -32.86 -8.24
CA GLU A 12 -42.02 -32.37 -6.86
C GLU A 12 -40.54 -32.23 -6.47
N LEU A 13 -39.71 -33.20 -6.83
CA LEU A 13 -38.27 -33.19 -6.52
C LEU A 13 -37.51 -32.10 -7.28
N ILE A 14 -37.88 -31.85 -8.54
CA ILE A 14 -37.33 -30.75 -9.36
C ILE A 14 -37.80 -29.39 -8.82
N LEU A 15 -39.07 -29.25 -8.46
CA LEU A 15 -39.64 -28.02 -7.90
C LEU A 15 -38.96 -27.65 -6.57
N TYR A 16 -38.73 -28.64 -5.70
CA TYR A 16 -38.04 -28.44 -4.43
C TYR A 16 -36.57 -28.05 -4.62
N ALA A 17 -35.85 -28.71 -5.54
CA ALA A 17 -34.48 -28.32 -5.88
C ALA A 17 -34.42 -26.91 -6.50
N ALA A 18 -35.42 -26.53 -7.31
CA ALA A 18 -35.52 -25.20 -7.89
C ALA A 18 -35.80 -24.13 -6.82
N SER A 19 -36.64 -24.40 -5.81
CA SER A 19 -36.88 -23.46 -4.72
C SER A 19 -35.65 -23.28 -3.83
N ASP A 20 -34.95 -24.37 -3.52
CA ASP A 20 -33.75 -24.33 -2.68
C ASP A 20 -32.61 -23.59 -3.38
N THR A 21 -32.44 -23.79 -4.69
CA THR A 21 -31.43 -23.07 -5.49
C THR A 21 -31.78 -21.59 -5.64
N LEU A 22 -33.05 -21.25 -5.88
CA LEU A 22 -33.51 -19.87 -5.93
C LEU A 22 -33.32 -19.17 -4.58
N SER A 23 -33.68 -19.84 -3.47
CA SER A 23 -33.50 -19.35 -2.11
C SER A 23 -32.01 -19.15 -1.79
N CYS A 24 -31.16 -20.13 -2.07
CA CYS A 24 -29.71 -20.02 -1.89
C CYS A 24 -29.11 -18.87 -2.72
N PHE A 25 -29.54 -18.72 -3.98
CA PHE A 25 -29.07 -17.65 -4.84
C PHE A 25 -29.46 -16.27 -4.32
N LEU A 26 -30.71 -16.10 -3.88
CA LEU A 26 -31.20 -14.86 -3.29
C LEU A 26 -30.46 -14.53 -1.99
N LEU A 27 -30.23 -15.52 -1.12
CA LEU A 27 -29.45 -15.35 0.10
C LEU A 27 -28.00 -14.95 -0.20
N PHE A 28 -27.36 -15.62 -1.16
CA PHE A 28 -25.97 -15.33 -1.51
C PHE A 28 -25.81 -13.97 -2.21
N ALA A 29 -26.74 -13.59 -3.08
CA ALA A 29 -26.78 -12.26 -3.68
C ALA A 29 -27.02 -11.17 -2.63
N GLY A 30 -27.92 -11.41 -1.66
CA GLY A 30 -28.18 -10.51 -0.53
C GLY A 30 -26.97 -10.35 0.39
N LEU A 31 -26.30 -11.46 0.75
CA LEU A 31 -25.08 -11.44 1.56
C LEU A 31 -23.94 -10.69 0.85
N ARG A 32 -23.83 -10.81 -0.48
CA ARG A 32 -22.86 -10.02 -1.27
C ARG A 32 -23.18 -8.53 -1.32
N HIS A 33 -24.45 -8.14 -1.23
CA HIS A 33 -24.87 -6.73 -1.21
C HIS A 33 -24.74 -6.09 0.18
N LEU A 34 -24.71 -6.90 1.24
CA LEU A 34 -24.53 -6.45 2.61
C LEU A 34 -23.07 -6.39 3.07
N ASP A 35 -22.10 -6.69 2.20
CA ASP A 35 -20.67 -6.50 2.52
C ASP A 35 -20.31 -5.00 2.41
N PRO A 36 -20.17 -4.28 3.54
CA PRO A 36 -19.90 -2.84 3.52
C PRO A 36 -18.46 -2.52 3.11
N ASN A 37 -17.61 -3.54 2.92
CA ASN A 37 -16.18 -3.38 2.65
C ASN A 37 -15.83 -3.40 1.15
N GLN A 38 -16.78 -3.71 0.25
CA GLN A 38 -16.47 -3.76 -1.20
C GLN A 38 -16.05 -2.40 -1.76
N GLU A 39 -16.69 -1.32 -1.33
CA GLU A 39 -16.33 0.03 -1.77
C GLU A 39 -14.96 0.45 -1.23
N ALA A 40 -14.66 0.11 0.03
CA ALA A 40 -13.37 0.39 0.63
C ALA A 40 -12.24 -0.39 -0.06
N SER A 41 -12.47 -1.66 -0.40
CA SER A 41 -11.51 -2.47 -1.18
C SER A 41 -11.27 -1.91 -2.58
N LYS A 42 -12.33 -1.43 -3.28
CA LYS A 42 -12.19 -0.79 -4.59
C LYS A 42 -11.41 0.52 -4.52
N LYS A 43 -11.74 1.40 -3.56
CA LYS A 43 -11.03 2.67 -3.34
C LYS A 43 -9.55 2.43 -2.98
N ALA A 44 -9.27 1.46 -2.12
CA ALA A 44 -7.90 1.06 -1.78
C ALA A 44 -7.15 0.55 -3.03
N LEU A 45 -7.79 -0.27 -3.86
CA LEU A 45 -7.19 -0.77 -5.09
C LEU A 45 -6.94 0.33 -6.13
N GLU A 46 -7.85 1.29 -6.28
CA GLU A 46 -7.70 2.44 -7.18
C GLU A 46 -6.56 3.35 -6.72
N HIS A 47 -6.52 3.71 -5.44
CA HIS A 47 -5.46 4.51 -4.86
C HIS A 47 -4.09 3.81 -4.96
N LYS A 48 -4.07 2.49 -4.76
CA LYS A 48 -2.86 1.67 -4.94
C LYS A 48 -2.36 1.69 -6.39
N LYS A 49 -3.27 1.63 -7.38
CA LYS A 49 -2.92 1.77 -8.81
C LYS A 49 -2.37 3.16 -9.12
N GLU A 50 -2.90 4.20 -8.48
CA GLU A 50 -2.37 5.57 -8.63
C GLU A 50 -0.95 5.69 -8.06
N ILE A 51 -0.72 5.20 -6.83
CA ILE A 51 0.61 5.19 -6.21
C ILE A 51 1.60 4.39 -7.08
N ALA A 52 1.21 3.22 -7.58
CA ALA A 52 2.07 2.42 -8.45
C ALA A 52 2.42 3.14 -9.76
N LYS A 53 1.47 3.87 -10.36
CA LYS A 53 1.73 4.74 -11.52
C LYS A 53 2.69 5.87 -11.17
N ARG A 54 2.47 6.56 -10.04
CA ARG A 54 3.29 7.68 -9.57
C ARG A 54 4.71 7.26 -9.22
N LEU A 55 4.90 6.06 -8.65
CA LEU A 55 6.20 5.53 -8.26
C LEU A 55 6.93 4.82 -9.40
N GLY A 56 6.26 4.53 -10.53
CA GLY A 56 6.84 3.77 -11.64
C GLY A 56 7.26 2.35 -11.27
N ARG A 57 6.68 1.77 -10.21
CA ARG A 57 7.05 0.46 -9.67
C ARG A 57 5.88 -0.52 -9.73
N PRO A 58 6.15 -1.83 -9.90
CA PRO A 58 5.09 -2.84 -9.89
C PRO A 58 4.37 -2.86 -8.55
N LEU A 59 3.08 -3.19 -8.59
CA LEU A 59 2.23 -3.33 -7.40
C LEU A 59 2.77 -4.45 -6.50
N ILE A 60 3.41 -4.09 -5.39
CA ILE A 60 3.82 -5.02 -4.35
C ILE A 60 2.57 -5.44 -3.57
N GLN A 61 2.51 -6.70 -3.11
CA GLN A 61 1.46 -7.13 -2.19
C GLN A 61 1.72 -6.47 -0.82
N THR A 62 0.75 -5.69 -0.36
CA THR A 62 0.86 -4.84 0.84
C THR A 62 -0.27 -5.16 1.80
N ASN A 63 -0.03 -4.96 3.09
CA ASN A 63 -1.05 -5.07 4.15
C ASN A 63 -1.93 -3.80 4.18
N PRO A 64 -3.23 -3.88 4.54
CA PRO A 64 -4.07 -2.71 4.80
C PRO A 64 -3.41 -1.55 5.57
N TYR A 65 -2.54 -1.82 6.55
CA TYR A 65 -1.82 -0.76 7.28
C TYR A 65 -0.69 -0.12 6.47
N GLU A 66 -0.03 -0.90 5.62
CA GLU A 66 1.00 -0.40 4.71
C GLU A 66 0.39 0.42 3.58
N ASP A 67 -0.83 0.10 3.16
CA ASP A 67 -1.56 0.87 2.15
C ASP A 67 -1.83 2.30 2.62
N VAL A 68 -2.12 2.50 3.91
CA VAL A 68 -2.27 3.85 4.49
C VAL A 68 -0.96 4.63 4.40
N ILE A 69 0.16 4.02 4.79
CA ILE A 69 1.48 4.67 4.79
C ILE A 69 2.01 4.88 3.36
N ALA A 70 1.63 4.01 2.42
CA ALA A 70 2.03 4.12 1.02
C ALA A 70 1.54 5.43 0.38
N CYS A 71 0.47 6.03 0.92
CA CYS A 71 -0.05 7.33 0.48
C CYS A 71 0.96 8.47 0.71
N ASP A 72 1.81 8.35 1.73
CA ASP A 72 2.77 9.38 2.13
C ASP A 72 4.13 9.23 1.41
N VAL A 73 4.29 8.20 0.57
CA VAL A 73 5.54 7.92 -0.13
C VAL A 73 5.69 8.84 -1.35
N ILE A 74 6.78 9.60 -1.38
CA ILE A 74 7.08 10.57 -2.44
C ILE A 74 8.09 9.96 -3.43
N ASN A 75 7.83 10.11 -4.73
CA ASN A 75 8.78 9.75 -5.79
C ASN A 75 9.93 10.79 -5.83
N PRO A 76 11.21 10.39 -5.81
CA PRO A 76 12.33 11.32 -5.99
C PRO A 76 12.26 12.18 -7.27
N GLU A 77 11.60 11.71 -8.34
CA GLU A 77 11.43 12.49 -9.59
C GLU A 77 10.54 13.73 -9.42
N HIS A 78 9.71 13.77 -8.37
CA HIS A 78 8.83 14.91 -8.08
C HIS A 78 9.48 15.93 -7.13
N ILE A 79 10.72 15.71 -6.68
CA ILE A 79 11.46 16.65 -5.84
C ILE A 79 12.28 17.56 -6.77
N ASP A 80 11.89 18.82 -6.87
CA ASP A 80 12.46 19.82 -7.79
C ASP A 80 13.68 20.56 -7.23
N VAL A 81 14.04 20.31 -5.97
CA VAL A 81 15.17 20.94 -5.29
C VAL A 81 16.41 20.05 -5.29
N GLU A 82 17.52 20.60 -5.77
CA GLU A 82 18.83 19.94 -5.74
C GLU A 82 19.75 20.52 -4.66
N PHE A 83 20.79 19.78 -4.27
CA PHE A 83 21.80 20.30 -3.36
C PHE A 83 22.48 21.58 -3.87
N ASN A 84 22.56 21.78 -5.18
CA ASN A 84 23.16 22.97 -5.78
C ASN A 84 22.31 24.23 -5.59
N SER A 85 21.00 24.11 -5.38
CA SER A 85 20.12 25.27 -5.16
C SER A 85 20.19 25.83 -3.73
N ILE A 86 20.78 25.09 -2.79
CA ILE A 86 20.89 25.48 -1.38
C ILE A 86 22.22 26.21 -1.15
N GLY A 87 22.22 27.49 -0.79
CA GLY A 87 23.45 28.25 -0.50
C GLY A 87 24.02 28.00 0.91
N GLY A 88 25.33 28.21 1.10
CA GLY A 88 25.96 28.40 2.43
C GLY A 88 26.15 27.17 3.33
N LEU A 89 25.86 25.97 2.85
CA LEU A 89 25.88 24.73 3.66
C LEU A 89 26.86 23.66 3.15
N GLU A 90 27.92 24.04 2.42
CA GLU A 90 28.84 23.09 1.76
C GLU A 90 29.40 21.99 2.67
N THR A 91 29.84 22.35 3.87
CA THR A 91 30.35 21.40 4.87
C THR A 91 29.28 20.37 5.27
N ILE A 92 28.03 20.80 5.41
CA ILE A 92 26.90 19.94 5.77
C ILE A 92 26.48 19.08 4.58
N LYS A 93 26.45 19.63 3.36
CA LYS A 93 26.19 18.85 2.13
C LYS A 93 27.21 17.73 1.96
N GLN A 94 28.49 18.03 2.19
CA GLN A 94 29.55 17.02 2.10
C GLN A 94 29.41 15.93 3.17
N ALA A 95 29.02 16.30 4.38
CA ALA A 95 28.74 15.35 5.45
C ALA A 95 27.54 14.45 5.13
N LEU A 96 26.42 15.04 4.68
CA LEU A 96 25.21 14.34 4.23
C LEU A 96 25.51 13.34 3.11
N TYR A 97 26.33 13.75 2.14
CA TYR A 97 26.71 12.88 1.04
C TYR A 97 27.42 11.62 1.53
N LYS A 98 28.41 11.77 2.42
CA LYS A 98 29.20 10.65 2.94
C LYS A 98 28.42 9.76 3.91
N LEU A 99 27.57 10.35 4.75
CA LEU A 99 26.91 9.64 5.86
C LEU A 99 25.55 9.05 5.49
N VAL A 100 24.85 9.64 4.53
CA VAL A 100 23.46 9.25 4.18
C VAL A 100 23.38 8.82 2.72
N ILE A 101 23.76 9.69 1.78
CA ILE A 101 23.52 9.45 0.36
C ILE A 101 24.37 8.28 -0.18
N LEU A 102 25.66 8.25 0.16
CA LEU A 102 26.59 7.23 -0.32
C LEU A 102 26.23 5.81 0.17
N PRO A 103 25.90 5.60 1.46
CA PRO A 103 25.39 4.30 1.92
C PRO A 103 24.10 3.85 1.23
N LEU A 104 23.16 4.78 0.97
CA LEU A 104 21.89 4.44 0.32
C LEU A 104 22.07 4.13 -1.18
N ARG A 105 23.00 4.79 -1.85
CA ARG A 105 23.29 4.55 -3.28
C ARG A 105 24.11 3.29 -3.53
N ARG A 106 25.01 2.93 -2.61
CA ARG A 106 25.93 1.78 -2.74
C ARG A 106 25.97 0.95 -1.47
N PRO A 107 24.87 0.26 -1.11
CA PRO A 107 24.81 -0.55 0.12
C PRO A 107 25.86 -1.67 0.15
N GLU A 108 26.33 -2.15 -1.00
CA GLU A 108 27.39 -3.14 -1.15
C GLU A 108 28.72 -2.71 -0.52
N LEU A 109 29.04 -1.41 -0.52
CA LEU A 109 30.27 -0.89 0.06
C LEU A 109 30.25 -0.86 1.60
N PHE A 110 29.06 -0.88 2.21
CA PHE A 110 28.86 -0.72 3.66
C PHE A 110 28.36 -2.01 4.34
N SER A 111 28.14 -3.08 3.58
CA SER A 111 27.61 -4.34 4.09
C SER A 111 28.70 -5.32 4.54
N HIS A 112 29.92 -5.23 4.02
CA HIS A 112 30.96 -6.28 4.19
C HIS A 112 32.31 -5.78 4.72
N GLY A 113 32.47 -4.49 5.05
CA GLY A 113 33.76 -3.91 5.42
C GLY A 113 33.87 -3.43 6.87
N LYS A 114 35.02 -3.69 7.52
CA LYS A 114 35.39 -3.05 8.81
C LYS A 114 35.84 -1.59 8.66
N PHE A 115 36.16 -1.14 7.44
CA PHE A 115 36.66 0.21 7.14
C PHE A 115 35.55 1.26 6.99
N LEU A 116 34.37 0.83 6.53
CA LEU A 116 33.19 1.68 6.40
C LEU A 116 32.16 1.17 7.41
N GLY A 117 32.02 1.88 8.53
CA GLY A 117 31.11 1.49 9.60
C GLY A 117 29.66 1.33 9.13
N PRO A 118 28.82 0.63 9.91
CA PRO A 118 27.43 0.38 9.54
C PRO A 118 26.71 1.69 9.27
N GLN A 119 25.77 1.64 8.32
CA GLN A 119 24.96 2.79 7.90
C GLN A 119 24.36 3.48 9.14
N LYS A 120 24.49 4.82 9.22
CA LYS A 120 23.90 5.59 10.32
C LYS A 120 22.38 5.46 10.22
N ARG A 121 21.74 4.93 11.28
CA ARG A 121 20.29 4.67 11.31
C ARG A 121 19.43 5.92 11.41
N GLY A 122 19.98 7.03 11.91
CA GLY A 122 19.27 8.28 12.06
C GLY A 122 20.22 9.47 11.94
N LEU A 123 19.68 10.56 11.41
CA LEU A 123 20.31 11.86 11.33
C LEU A 123 19.33 12.89 11.88
N VAL A 124 19.81 13.76 12.77
CA VAL A 124 19.03 14.89 13.29
C VAL A 124 19.57 16.16 12.67
N ILE A 125 18.68 16.93 12.04
CA ILE A 125 18.99 18.27 11.50
C ILE A 125 18.25 19.27 12.37
N TRP A 126 18.99 20.15 13.04
CA TRP A 126 18.43 21.18 13.90
C TRP A 126 18.38 22.52 13.15
N THR A 127 17.23 23.20 13.19
CA THR A 127 17.07 24.56 12.64
C THR A 127 16.60 25.53 13.74
N PRO A 128 17.14 26.78 13.79
CA PRO A 128 16.81 27.74 14.84
C PRO A 128 15.36 28.26 14.86
N TRP A 129 14.52 27.92 13.88
CA TRP A 129 13.18 28.52 13.75
C TRP A 129 12.14 27.87 14.67
N HIS A 130 12.41 26.69 15.23
CA HIS A 130 11.40 25.85 15.89
C HIS A 130 11.28 26.02 17.42
N TRP A 131 12.04 26.92 18.05
CA TRP A 131 12.05 27.07 19.53
C TRP A 131 11.33 28.32 20.05
N LYS A 132 11.02 29.28 19.19
CA LYS A 132 10.34 30.51 19.63
C LYS A 132 8.88 30.25 20.05
N ASP A 133 8.25 29.22 19.51
CA ASP A 133 6.83 28.92 19.76
C ASP A 133 6.58 28.16 21.07
N TYR A 134 7.63 27.69 21.75
CA TYR A 134 7.54 26.92 22.99
C TYR A 134 8.09 27.67 24.22
N ALA A 135 8.48 28.94 24.06
CA ALA A 135 9.11 29.75 25.11
C ALA A 135 8.20 30.89 25.64
N SER A 136 6.87 30.73 25.57
CA SER A 136 5.88 31.60 26.24
C SER A 136 5.04 30.82 27.22
#